data_AF-A0A9E3K2Y0-F1
#
_entry.id   AF-A0A9E3K2Y0-F1
#
_cell.length_a   1.000
_cell.length_b   1.000
_cell.length_c   1.000
_cell.angle_alpha   90.00
_cell.angle_beta   90.00
_cell.angle_gamma   90.00
#
_symmetry.space_group_name_H-M   'P 1'
#
loop_
_entity.id
_entity.type
_entity.pdbx_description
1 polymer ?
#
loop_
_entity_poly.entity_id
_entity_poly.type
_entity_poly.pdbx_seq_one_letter_code
_entity_poly.pdbx_strand_id
1 'polypeptide(L)'
;MLQQGRFVADVAYFYGEDRNLTELFKDRVNTDVPKGYAYDYINPEALLTLLSVKDGRLVTPSGISYRVLFLPVTVQRLSLPALRKIRALVADGAVLVGKRPVGGLGMTSPDNEIARLADEIWGDGAPGRSLGQGRVYTDLASALATEKVTPDIAFTDKAAAADLLTLHRRTADADIYFVSNQSNEPRALD
;
A
#
# COMPACT_ATOMS: atom_id res chain seq x y z
N MET A 1 9.74 -23.31 -6.22
CA MET A 1 8.68 -22.44 -6.79
C MET A 1 8.61 -21.11 -6.04
N LEU A 2 8.24 -21.08 -4.75
CA LEU A 2 8.01 -19.82 -4.01
C LEU A 2 9.24 -18.91 -3.76
N GLN A 3 10.45 -19.37 -4.07
CA GLN A 3 11.68 -18.56 -4.02
C GLN A 3 12.14 -18.07 -5.40
N GLN A 4 11.49 -18.49 -6.49
CA GLN A 4 11.91 -18.16 -7.85
C GLN A 4 11.43 -16.76 -8.24
N GLY A 5 12.27 -15.99 -8.92
CA GLY A 5 11.90 -14.64 -9.36
C GLY A 5 11.56 -13.70 -8.19
N ARG A 6 10.75 -12.69 -8.47
CA ARG A 6 10.37 -11.65 -7.50
C ARG A 6 8.90 -11.78 -7.13
N PHE A 7 8.59 -11.46 -5.87
CA PHE A 7 7.20 -11.27 -5.46
C PHE A 7 6.60 -10.06 -6.18
N VAL A 8 5.32 -10.15 -6.54
CA VAL A 8 4.58 -9.05 -7.17
C VAL A 8 3.51 -8.59 -6.18
N ALA A 9 3.53 -7.31 -5.89
CA ALA A 9 2.57 -6.65 -5.01
C ALA A 9 2.22 -5.27 -5.56
N ASP A 10 0.95 -4.90 -5.50
CA ASP A 10 0.46 -3.61 -5.97
C ASP A 10 0.53 -2.55 -4.87
N VAL A 11 0.38 -2.95 -3.61
CA VAL A 11 0.20 -2.03 -2.49
C VAL A 11 1.37 -2.10 -1.52
N ALA A 12 2.03 -0.97 -1.30
CA ALA A 12 2.92 -0.73 -0.17
C ALA A 12 2.07 -0.30 1.03
N TYR A 13 1.76 -1.22 1.95
CA TYR A 13 0.96 -0.96 3.14
C TYR A 13 1.84 -0.38 4.25
N PHE A 14 1.82 0.94 4.43
CA PHE A 14 2.55 1.58 5.52
C PHE A 14 1.72 1.54 6.81
N TYR A 15 2.10 0.69 7.75
CA TYR A 15 1.31 0.44 8.96
C TYR A 15 1.50 1.48 10.08
N GLY A 16 2.28 2.52 9.83
CA GLY A 16 2.55 3.61 10.77
C GLY A 16 3.76 3.37 11.66
N GLU A 17 3.88 4.21 12.68
CA GLU A 17 5.05 4.28 13.57
C GLU A 17 4.72 3.91 15.02
N ASP A 18 3.44 3.87 15.40
CA ASP A 18 3.00 3.73 16.79
C ASP A 18 2.98 2.28 17.29
N ARG A 19 2.57 1.34 16.44
CA ARG A 19 2.30 -0.05 16.82
C ARG A 19 2.97 -1.02 15.86
N ASN A 20 3.34 -2.19 16.37
CA ASN A 20 3.86 -3.27 15.55
C ASN A 20 2.73 -4.09 14.91
N LEU A 21 3.07 -4.90 13.90
CA LEU A 21 2.11 -5.71 13.15
C LEU A 21 1.37 -6.74 14.04
N THR A 22 2.08 -7.37 14.98
CA THR A 22 1.47 -8.40 15.85
C THR A 22 0.42 -7.81 16.79
N GLU A 23 0.57 -6.55 17.19
CA GLU A 23 -0.44 -5.83 17.96
C GLU A 23 -1.61 -5.38 17.07
N LEU A 24 -1.31 -4.80 15.90
CA LEU A 24 -2.32 -4.31 14.96
C LEU A 24 -3.27 -5.41 14.48
N PHE A 25 -2.75 -6.62 14.28
CA PHE A 25 -3.47 -7.76 13.72
C PHE A 25 -3.60 -8.92 14.73
N LYS A 26 -3.52 -8.62 16.03
CA LYS A 26 -3.61 -9.62 17.10
C LYS A 26 -4.88 -10.46 17.01
N ASP A 27 -6.01 -9.78 16.82
CA ASP A 27 -7.36 -10.38 16.91
C ASP A 27 -8.09 -10.37 15.55
N ARG A 28 -7.41 -10.03 14.46
CA ARG A 28 -8.00 -9.97 13.11
C ARG A 28 -6.98 -10.18 12.01
N VAL A 29 -7.43 -10.75 10.90
CA VAL A 29 -6.68 -10.77 9.64
C VAL A 29 -6.74 -9.38 9.00
N ASN A 30 -5.69 -9.01 8.27
CA ASN A 30 -5.71 -7.80 7.47
C ASN A 30 -6.61 -7.98 6.24
N THR A 31 -7.71 -7.24 6.22
CA THR A 31 -8.69 -7.18 5.13
C THR A 31 -8.80 -5.75 4.56
N ASP A 32 -7.85 -4.87 4.89
CA ASP A 32 -7.89 -3.47 4.46
C ASP A 32 -7.55 -3.34 2.97
N VAL A 33 -6.75 -4.27 2.42
CA VAL A 33 -6.45 -4.36 0.99
C VAL A 33 -7.49 -5.29 0.34
N PRO A 34 -8.20 -4.85 -0.71
CA PRO A 34 -9.18 -5.69 -1.39
C PRO A 34 -8.57 -6.97 -1.96
N LYS A 35 -9.36 -8.04 -2.04
CA LYS A 35 -8.94 -9.29 -2.67
C LYS A 35 -8.56 -9.07 -4.13
N GLY A 36 -7.61 -9.87 -4.61
CA GLY A 36 -7.04 -9.76 -5.95
C GLY A 36 -5.88 -8.78 -6.07
N TYR A 37 -5.54 -8.05 -4.99
CA TYR A 37 -4.33 -7.22 -4.91
C TYR A 37 -3.40 -7.74 -3.83
N ALA A 38 -2.15 -7.96 -4.19
CA ALA A 38 -1.11 -8.32 -3.23
C ALA A 38 -0.48 -7.06 -2.60
N TYR A 39 0.05 -7.21 -1.39
CA TYR A 39 0.64 -6.12 -0.63
C TYR A 39 1.83 -6.57 0.21
N ASP A 40 2.72 -5.63 0.50
CA ASP A 40 3.77 -5.77 1.52
C ASP A 40 3.53 -4.77 2.64
N TYR A 41 3.83 -5.18 3.89
CA TYR A 41 3.92 -4.24 4.99
C TYR A 41 5.22 -3.44 4.91
N ILE A 42 5.10 -2.13 4.96
CA ILE A 42 6.21 -1.17 4.98
C ILE A 42 6.31 -0.61 6.39
N ASN A 43 7.47 -0.82 7.02
CA ASN A 43 7.79 -0.21 8.30
C ASN A 43 8.36 1.22 8.11
N PRO A 44 8.54 2.00 9.19
CA PRO A 44 9.08 3.37 9.11
C PRO A 44 10.45 3.44 8.45
N GLU A 45 11.33 2.50 8.75
CA GLU A 45 12.66 2.45 8.15
C GLU A 45 12.59 2.25 6.63
N ALA A 46 11.83 1.25 6.15
CA ALA A 46 11.66 0.98 4.74
C ALA A 46 11.03 2.15 3.98
N LEU A 47 10.03 2.81 4.57
CA LEU A 47 9.45 4.05 4.02
C LEU A 47 10.55 5.10 3.79
N LEU A 48 11.39 5.33 4.80
CA LEU A 48 12.40 6.39 4.79
C LEU A 48 13.58 6.07 3.88
N THR A 49 14.07 4.83 3.90
CA THR A 49 15.37 4.47 3.34
C THR A 49 15.31 3.62 2.08
N LEU A 50 14.23 2.85 1.86
CA LEU A 50 14.14 1.90 0.75
C LEU A 50 13.23 2.37 -0.38
N LEU A 51 12.16 3.11 -0.07
CA LEU A 51 11.23 3.57 -1.11
C LEU A 51 11.78 4.77 -1.89
N SER A 52 11.67 4.67 -3.21
CA SER A 52 11.92 5.74 -4.19
C SER A 52 10.87 5.66 -5.31
N VAL A 53 10.83 6.65 -6.20
CA VAL A 53 9.88 6.66 -7.33
C VAL A 53 10.61 6.49 -8.65
N LYS A 54 10.06 5.63 -9.51
CA LYS A 54 10.48 5.46 -10.90
C LYS A 54 9.25 5.20 -11.75
N ASP A 55 9.08 5.98 -12.83
CA ASP A 55 7.98 5.84 -13.79
C ASP A 55 6.59 5.81 -13.11
N GLY A 56 6.38 6.68 -12.11
CA GLY A 56 5.13 6.76 -11.33
C GLY A 56 4.88 5.59 -10.36
N ARG A 57 5.88 4.72 -10.15
CA ARG A 57 5.80 3.56 -9.25
C ARG A 57 6.75 3.71 -8.08
N LEU A 58 6.35 3.19 -6.93
CA LEU A 58 7.25 3.06 -5.78
C LEU A 58 8.16 1.85 -6.01
N VAL A 59 9.47 2.04 -5.92
CA VAL A 59 10.46 0.97 -6.15
C VAL A 59 11.43 0.86 -4.99
N THR A 60 11.91 -0.36 -4.76
CA THR A 60 12.96 -0.67 -3.78
C THR A 60 14.28 -1.06 -4.49
N PRO A 61 15.44 -1.00 -3.80
CA PRO A 61 16.70 -1.50 -4.34
C PRO A 61 16.68 -2.99 -4.70
N SER A 62 15.82 -3.78 -4.04
CA SER A 62 15.63 -5.21 -4.35
C SER A 62 14.84 -5.45 -5.65
N GLY A 63 14.28 -4.39 -6.25
CA GLY A 63 13.52 -4.44 -7.50
C GLY A 63 12.05 -4.78 -7.30
N ILE A 64 11.51 -4.69 -6.09
CA ILE A 64 10.07 -4.72 -5.87
C ILE A 64 9.48 -3.39 -6.32
N SER A 65 8.27 -3.42 -6.86
CA SER A 65 7.62 -2.24 -7.41
C SER A 65 6.13 -2.20 -7.13
N TYR A 66 5.70 -1.21 -6.36
CA TYR A 66 4.31 -0.99 -5.95
C TYR A 66 3.64 0.11 -6.78
N ARG A 67 2.33 -0.01 -6.96
CA ARG A 67 1.46 0.99 -7.60
C ARG A 67 1.09 2.11 -6.64
N VAL A 68 0.88 1.78 -5.38
CA VAL A 68 0.27 2.67 -4.38
C VAL A 68 0.99 2.57 -3.04
N LEU A 69 1.22 3.71 -2.39
CA LEU A 69 1.52 3.79 -0.96
C LEU A 69 0.21 3.96 -0.19
N PHE A 70 -0.14 2.97 0.63
CA PHE A 70 -1.39 2.97 1.38
C PHE A 70 -1.13 3.19 2.87
N LEU A 71 -1.84 4.18 3.44
CA LEU A 71 -1.89 4.49 4.86
C LEU A 71 -3.29 4.09 5.36
N PRO A 72 -3.40 3.00 6.14
CA PRO A 72 -4.68 2.55 6.67
C PRO A 72 -5.23 3.56 7.67
N VAL A 73 -6.52 3.45 7.98
CA VAL A 73 -7.23 4.33 8.94
C VAL A 73 -6.66 4.30 10.36
N THR A 74 -5.87 3.27 10.68
CA THR A 74 -5.15 3.14 11.96
C THR A 74 -3.95 4.08 12.05
N VAL A 75 -3.42 4.57 10.92
CA VAL A 75 -2.35 5.58 10.87
C VAL A 75 -2.98 6.96 11.03
N GLN A 76 -3.11 7.40 12.28
CA GLN A 76 -3.69 8.70 12.60
C GLN A 76 -2.63 9.79 12.78
N ARG A 77 -1.40 9.41 13.11
CA ARG A 77 -0.29 10.33 13.35
C ARG A 77 0.94 9.88 12.59
N LEU A 78 1.76 10.84 12.20
CA LEU A 78 2.99 10.62 11.47
C LEU A 78 4.11 11.49 12.04
N SER A 79 5.32 10.97 12.07
CA SER A 79 6.50 11.77 12.38
C SER A 79 6.80 12.75 11.25
N LEU A 80 7.52 13.82 11.59
CA LEU A 80 7.96 14.81 10.62
C LEU A 80 8.84 14.20 9.49
N PRO A 81 9.81 13.29 9.77
CA PRO A 81 10.52 12.56 8.73
C PRO A 81 9.60 11.77 7.79
N ALA A 82 8.62 11.05 8.33
CA ALA A 82 7.67 10.28 7.52
C ALA A 82 6.85 11.19 6.60
N LEU A 83 6.31 12.30 7.13
CA LEU A 83 5.58 13.30 6.33
C LEU A 83 6.43 13.89 5.22
N ARG A 84 7.67 14.29 5.51
CA ARG A 84 8.59 14.84 4.50
C ARG A 84 8.89 13.81 3.41
N LYS A 85 9.12 12.55 3.79
CA LYS A 85 9.37 11.46 2.84
C LYS A 85 8.13 11.17 1.98
N ILE A 86 6.95 11.05 2.57
CA ILE A 86 5.69 10.84 1.84
C ILE A 86 5.47 11.97 0.85
N ARG A 87 5.61 13.23 1.27
CA ARG A 87 5.51 14.39 0.39
C ARG A 87 6.45 14.28 -0.80
N ALA A 88 7.72 13.93 -0.58
CA ALA A 88 8.71 13.78 -1.64
C ALA A 88 8.31 12.66 -2.61
N LEU A 89 7.94 11.48 -2.10
CA LEU A 89 7.49 10.37 -2.94
C LEU A 89 6.28 10.76 -3.81
N VAL A 90 5.27 11.43 -3.24
CA VAL A 90 4.12 11.88 -4.02
C VAL A 90 4.54 12.93 -5.04
N ALA A 91 5.34 13.92 -4.65
CA ALA A 91 5.81 14.94 -5.58
C ALA A 91 6.56 14.35 -6.80
N ASP A 92 7.29 13.25 -6.59
CA ASP A 92 8.05 12.53 -7.61
C ASP A 92 7.20 11.56 -8.46
N GLY A 93 5.91 11.41 -8.17
CA GLY A 93 5.00 10.61 -9.00
C GLY A 93 4.29 9.46 -8.29
N ALA A 94 4.52 9.23 -6.99
CA ALA A 94 3.82 8.17 -6.29
C ALA A 94 2.33 8.47 -6.11
N VAL A 95 1.52 7.41 -6.11
CA VAL A 95 0.12 7.47 -5.67
C VAL A 95 0.06 7.20 -4.16
N LEU A 96 -0.47 8.15 -3.41
CA LEU A 96 -0.75 8.03 -1.99
C LEU A 96 -2.24 7.78 -1.78
N VAL A 97 -2.56 6.78 -0.96
CA VAL A 97 -3.91 6.53 -0.48
C VAL A 97 -3.89 6.60 1.04
N GLY A 98 -4.67 7.49 1.62
CA GLY A 98 -4.83 7.60 3.06
C GLY A 98 -5.50 8.89 3.47
N LYS A 99 -6.08 8.90 4.67
CA LYS A 99 -6.64 10.12 5.24
C LYS A 99 -5.53 11.03 5.78
N ARG A 100 -5.81 12.33 5.78
CA ARG A 100 -4.94 13.33 6.43
C ARG A 100 -4.72 12.92 7.89
N PRO A 101 -3.46 12.89 8.39
CA PRO A 101 -3.22 12.61 9.80
C PRO A 101 -3.82 13.71 10.68
N VAL A 102 -4.22 13.34 11.89
CA VAL A 102 -4.78 14.26 12.89
C VAL A 102 -3.69 15.03 13.63
N GLY A 103 -2.42 14.62 13.51
CA GLY A 103 -1.30 15.31 14.13
C GLY A 103 0.03 14.59 13.96
N GLY A 104 1.05 15.12 14.62
CA GLY A 104 2.40 14.60 14.61
C GLY A 104 2.67 13.49 15.61
N LEU A 105 3.75 12.76 15.35
CA LEU A 105 4.46 11.94 16.33
C LEU A 105 5.75 12.63 16.79
N GLY A 106 6.09 12.42 18.06
CA GLY A 106 7.29 12.98 18.70
C GLY A 106 7.05 14.34 19.35
N MET A 107 7.65 14.55 20.52
CA MET A 107 7.49 15.76 21.34
C MET A 107 8.19 16.99 20.77
N THR A 108 9.12 16.80 19.84
CA THR A 108 9.94 17.87 19.23
C THR A 108 9.47 18.28 17.84
N SER A 109 8.44 17.64 17.29
CA SER A 109 7.95 17.95 15.96
C SER A 109 7.14 19.26 16.01
N PRO A 110 7.55 20.33 15.32
CA PRO A 110 6.82 21.59 15.34
C PRO A 110 5.43 21.39 14.73
N ASP A 111 4.37 21.62 15.51
CA ASP A 111 2.98 21.41 15.08
C ASP A 111 2.64 22.18 13.79
N ASN A 112 3.23 23.37 13.63
CA ASN A 112 3.08 24.20 12.44
C ASN A 112 3.67 23.54 11.18
N GLU A 113 4.82 22.85 11.29
CA GLU A 113 5.43 22.19 10.14
C GLU A 113 4.66 20.93 9.74
N ILE A 114 4.18 20.16 10.73
CA ILE A 114 3.30 19.01 10.49
C ILE A 114 2.03 19.44 9.79
N ALA A 115 1.36 20.48 10.30
CA ALA A 115 0.14 21.00 9.70
C ALA A 115 0.39 21.48 8.26
N ARG A 116 1.48 22.23 8.05
CA ARG A 116 1.87 22.71 6.71
C ARG A 116 2.09 21.57 5.73
N LEU A 117 2.86 20.54 6.11
CA LEU A 117 3.10 19.37 5.25
C LEU A 117 1.83 18.57 5.00
N ALA A 118 0.97 18.41 6.01
CA ALA A 118 -0.31 17.75 5.85
C ALA A 118 -1.22 18.51 4.86
N ASP A 119 -1.25 19.84 4.93
CA ASP A 119 -2.01 20.67 3.98
C ASP A 119 -1.39 20.64 2.59
N GLU A 120 -0.05 20.60 2.49
CA GLU A 120 0.66 20.43 1.22
C GLU A 120 0.38 19.07 0.57
N ILE A 121 0.19 17.99 1.33
CA ILE A 121 -0.07 16.63 0.81
C ILE A 121 -1.55 16.38 0.55
N TRP A 122 -2.44 16.72 1.48
CA TRP A 122 -3.86 16.40 1.38
C TRP A 122 -4.73 17.56 0.89
N GLY A 123 -4.31 18.81 1.06
CA GLY A 123 -5.10 20.00 0.70
C GLY A 123 -6.49 20.01 1.31
N ASP A 124 -7.50 20.20 0.47
CA ASP A 124 -8.92 20.17 0.84
C ASP A 124 -9.48 18.74 1.00
N GLY A 125 -8.67 17.70 0.76
CA GLY A 125 -9.09 16.31 0.83
C GLY A 125 -9.86 15.81 -0.40
N ALA A 126 -9.85 16.56 -1.51
CA ALA A 126 -10.45 16.14 -2.76
C ALA A 126 -9.78 14.84 -3.28
N PRO A 127 -10.56 13.83 -3.71
CA PRO A 127 -10.00 12.59 -4.25
C PRO A 127 -9.27 12.86 -5.56
N GLY A 128 -8.06 12.31 -5.70
CA GLY A 128 -7.22 12.49 -6.89
C GLY A 128 -6.50 13.83 -6.92
N ARG A 129 -6.38 14.53 -5.77
CA ARG A 129 -5.58 15.75 -5.66
C ARG A 129 -4.17 15.51 -6.17
N SER A 130 -3.70 16.38 -7.05
CA SER A 130 -2.33 16.33 -7.56
C SER A 130 -1.35 17.01 -6.60
N LEU A 131 -0.19 16.40 -6.41
CA LEU A 131 0.97 17.00 -5.76
C LEU A 131 2.21 16.61 -6.56
N GLY A 132 2.84 17.59 -7.22
CA GLY A 132 3.90 17.31 -8.18
C GLY A 132 3.39 16.42 -9.31
N GLN A 133 4.07 15.29 -9.55
CA GLN A 133 3.67 14.30 -10.55
C GLN A 133 2.75 13.21 -9.99
N GLY A 134 2.54 13.16 -8.68
CA GLY A 134 1.74 12.14 -8.02
C GLY A 134 0.33 12.58 -7.68
N ARG A 135 -0.41 11.65 -7.08
CA ARG A 135 -1.83 11.82 -6.75
C ARG A 135 -2.13 11.33 -5.34
N VAL A 136 -3.10 11.98 -4.69
CA VAL A 136 -3.54 11.67 -3.33
C VAL A 136 -5.01 11.31 -3.33
N TYR A 137 -5.34 10.17 -2.74
CA TYR A 137 -6.68 9.65 -2.57
C TYR A 137 -6.92 9.30 -1.10
N THR A 138 -8.19 9.14 -0.72
CA THR A 138 -8.59 8.78 0.65
C THR A 138 -9.16 7.37 0.77
N ASP A 139 -9.54 6.76 -0.35
CA ASP A 139 -10.11 5.41 -0.43
C ASP A 139 -9.31 4.53 -1.40
N LEU A 140 -8.93 3.33 -0.95
CA LEU A 140 -8.04 2.44 -1.70
C LEU A 140 -8.72 1.83 -2.92
N ALA A 141 -9.97 1.36 -2.79
CA ALA A 141 -10.67 0.73 -3.90
C ALA A 141 -10.92 1.74 -5.04
N SER A 142 -11.35 2.96 -4.70
CA SER A 142 -11.56 4.04 -5.65
C SER A 142 -10.26 4.49 -6.31
N ALA A 143 -9.16 4.55 -5.55
CA ALA A 143 -7.85 4.87 -6.09
C ALA A 143 -7.37 3.81 -7.08
N LEU A 144 -7.41 2.53 -6.73
CA LEU A 144 -7.03 1.42 -7.62
C LEU A 144 -7.82 1.45 -8.93
N ALA A 145 -9.14 1.68 -8.85
CA ALA A 145 -9.99 1.82 -10.03
C ALA A 145 -9.62 3.04 -10.90
N THR A 146 -9.43 4.20 -10.28
CA THR A 146 -9.09 5.46 -10.98
C THR A 146 -7.72 5.38 -11.65
N GLU A 147 -6.76 4.78 -10.97
CA GLU A 147 -5.40 4.50 -11.44
C GLU A 147 -5.32 3.33 -12.44
N LYS A 148 -6.46 2.69 -12.72
CA LYS A 148 -6.58 1.53 -13.62
C LYS A 148 -5.64 0.39 -13.21
N VAL A 149 -5.46 0.20 -11.90
CA VAL A 149 -4.80 -0.98 -11.35
C VAL A 149 -5.83 -2.09 -11.35
N THR A 150 -5.66 -3.06 -12.24
CA THR A 150 -6.52 -4.24 -12.28
C THR A 150 -6.10 -5.23 -11.20
N PRO A 151 -7.02 -6.00 -10.61
CA PRO A 151 -6.65 -7.15 -9.80
C PRO A 151 -5.71 -8.06 -10.59
N ASP A 152 -4.64 -8.51 -9.94
CA ASP A 152 -3.64 -9.40 -10.55
C ASP A 152 -4.24 -10.79 -10.83
N ILE A 153 -5.13 -11.24 -9.95
CA ILE A 153 -5.93 -12.45 -10.13
C ILE A 153 -7.39 -12.19 -9.77
N ALA A 154 -8.29 -12.72 -10.60
CA ALA A 154 -9.73 -12.68 -10.38
C ALA A 154 -10.30 -14.07 -10.68
N PHE A 155 -11.28 -14.49 -9.87
CA PHE A 155 -12.03 -15.72 -10.07
C PHE A 155 -13.49 -15.36 -10.39
N THR A 156 -14.12 -16.07 -11.32
CA THR A 156 -15.52 -15.77 -11.70
C THR A 156 -16.48 -16.06 -10.55
N ASP A 157 -16.25 -17.14 -9.79
CA ASP A 157 -17.00 -17.44 -8.57
C ASP A 157 -16.47 -16.63 -7.38
N LYS A 158 -17.15 -15.51 -7.08
CA LYS A 158 -16.81 -14.63 -5.96
C LYS A 158 -16.99 -15.28 -4.59
N ALA A 159 -17.91 -16.24 -4.46
CA ALA A 159 -18.11 -16.94 -3.20
C ALA A 159 -16.96 -17.92 -2.96
N ALA A 160 -16.54 -18.67 -3.98
CA ALA A 160 -15.36 -19.53 -3.90
C ALA A 160 -14.07 -18.72 -3.67
N ALA A 161 -13.93 -17.56 -4.32
CA ALA A 161 -12.80 -16.64 -4.14
C ALA A 161 -12.66 -16.14 -2.68
N ALA A 162 -13.70 -16.28 -1.86
CA ALA A 162 -13.64 -15.91 -0.47
C ALA A 162 -12.62 -16.77 0.32
N ASP A 163 -12.46 -18.02 -0.07
CA ASP A 163 -11.61 -19.00 0.63
C ASP A 163 -10.25 -19.20 -0.06
N LEU A 164 -9.98 -18.49 -1.16
CA LEU A 164 -8.73 -18.65 -1.91
C LEU A 164 -7.68 -17.63 -1.46
N LEU A 165 -6.51 -18.13 -1.10
CA LEU A 165 -5.30 -17.33 -0.94
C LEU A 165 -4.42 -17.47 -2.18
N THR A 166 -3.87 -16.35 -2.64
CA THR A 166 -3.07 -16.29 -3.85
C THR A 166 -1.74 -15.59 -3.59
N LEU A 167 -0.70 -16.03 -4.29
CA LEU A 167 0.61 -15.40 -4.29
C LEU A 167 1.16 -15.42 -5.71
N HIS A 168 1.63 -14.27 -6.17
CA HIS A 168 2.20 -14.10 -7.50
C HIS A 168 3.71 -13.84 -7.45
N ARG A 169 4.46 -14.55 -8.28
CA ARG A 169 5.88 -14.30 -8.52
C ARG A 169 6.14 -14.16 -10.01
N ARG A 170 7.11 -13.32 -10.36
CA ARG A 170 7.53 -13.10 -11.74
C ARG A 170 9.02 -13.38 -11.91
N THR A 171 9.36 -14.25 -12.86
CA THR A 171 10.72 -14.48 -13.35
C THR A 171 10.97 -13.62 -14.59
N ALA A 172 12.06 -13.84 -15.32
CA ALA A 172 12.30 -13.16 -16.59
C ALA A 172 11.37 -13.67 -17.71
N ASP A 173 10.86 -14.89 -17.57
CA ASP A 173 10.23 -15.69 -18.61
C ASP A 173 8.83 -16.21 -18.22
N ALA A 174 8.41 -16.05 -16.97
CA ALA A 174 7.13 -16.58 -16.50
C ALA A 174 6.50 -15.78 -15.36
N ASP A 175 5.18 -15.89 -15.30
CA ASP A 175 4.36 -15.56 -14.14
C ASP A 175 3.98 -16.86 -13.42
N ILE A 176 4.20 -16.90 -12.11
CA ILE A 176 3.98 -18.07 -11.26
C ILE A 176 2.93 -17.69 -10.21
N TYR A 177 1.78 -18.33 -10.27
CA TYR A 177 0.71 -18.16 -9.29
C TYR A 177 0.63 -19.39 -8.39
N PHE A 178 0.66 -19.15 -7.08
CA PHE A 178 0.32 -20.15 -6.07
C PHE A 178 -1.09 -19.86 -5.57
N VAL A 179 -1.99 -20.84 -5.69
CA VAL A 179 -3.38 -20.74 -5.25
C VAL A 179 -3.63 -21.81 -4.18
N SER A 180 -4.17 -21.40 -3.05
CA SER A 180 -4.45 -22.28 -1.92
C SER A 180 -5.90 -22.11 -1.46
N ASN A 181 -6.67 -23.19 -1.56
CA ASN A 181 -8.01 -23.28 -1.02
C ASN A 181 -7.96 -23.46 0.50
N GLN A 182 -8.47 -22.49 1.25
CA GLN A 182 -8.54 -22.51 2.70
C GLN A 182 -9.82 -23.17 3.24
N SER A 183 -10.75 -23.59 2.37
CA SER A 183 -11.97 -24.28 2.78
C SER A 183 -11.74 -25.78 2.96
N ASN A 184 -12.70 -26.45 3.62
CA ASN A 184 -12.72 -27.90 3.75
C ASN A 184 -13.40 -28.61 2.57
N GLU A 185 -13.78 -27.87 1.52
CA GLU A 185 -14.50 -28.39 0.35
C GLU A 185 -13.66 -28.23 -0.91
N PRO A 186 -13.69 -29.20 -1.85
CA PRO A 186 -13.10 -29.01 -3.17
C PRO A 186 -13.71 -27.79 -3.87
N ARG A 187 -12.85 -26.99 -4.52
CA ARG A 187 -13.25 -25.86 -5.35
C ARG A 187 -12.74 -26.08 -6.77
N ALA A 188 -13.62 -25.93 -7.75
CA ALA A 188 -13.21 -25.85 -9.15
C ALA A 188 -12.75 -24.42 -9.44
N LEU A 189 -11.58 -24.28 -10.08
CA LEU A 189 -11.07 -22.99 -10.54
C LEU A 189 -11.34 -22.89 -12.05
N ASP A 190 -11.68 -21.69 -12.49
CA ASP A 190 -11.97 -21.32 -13.88
C ASP A 190 -10.75 -20.79 -14.64
#